data_AF-A0A315AUV6-F1
#
_entry.id   AF-A0A315AUV6-F1
#
_cell.length_a   1.000
_cell.length_b   1.000
_cell.length_c   1.000
_cell.angle_alpha   90.00
_cell.angle_beta   90.00
_cell.angle_gamma   90.00
#
_symmetry.space_group_name_H-M   'P 1'
#
loop_
_entity.id
_entity.type
_entity.pdbx_description
1 polymer ?
#
loop_
_entity_poly.entity_id
_entity_poly.type
_entity_poly.pdbx_seq_one_letter_code
_entity_poly.pdbx_strand_id
1 'polypeptide(L)'
;MLMNDANNDQPVQLKEIPRTLRPRSPISQNRLDEISDELRQARNSWYALWYRCLKLSEEYQHCCSNSGKGRLKHVYGDFGDVVDMRFEQWWRIIGRYLFAERKLIPKVQVHRHRRDLDDITNFRDKIVIEVPLNVRKSTVVRQINKLLKEAYADRAVIPREQSTARRKLAKSKLRKETITKMLDLYELRIRKPELTLWQLGERAGIELDLQARSTAGELMTLQQEKVRMGISVSRYLKQARNLIWNATEGTFPSIKPLSDEVK
;
A
#
# COMPACT_ATOMS: atom_id res chain seq x y z
N MET A 1 27.32 -3.46 21.62
CA MET A 1 25.84 -3.52 21.56
C MET A 1 25.43 -2.88 20.24
N LEU A 2 25.35 -3.69 19.17
CA LEU A 2 25.13 -3.20 17.81
C LEU A 2 23.62 -3.14 17.58
N MET A 3 23.09 -1.92 17.43
CA MET A 3 21.74 -1.69 16.96
C MET A 3 21.66 -2.13 15.49
N ASN A 4 20.88 -3.18 15.25
CA ASN A 4 20.45 -3.57 13.92
C ASN A 4 19.55 -2.48 13.36
N ASP A 5 20.11 -1.59 12.53
CA ASP A 5 19.34 -0.83 11.56
C ASP A 5 18.82 -1.82 10.51
N ALA A 6 17.73 -2.51 10.85
CA ALA A 6 16.82 -3.11 9.89
C ALA A 6 16.17 -1.96 9.13
N ASN A 7 16.94 -1.36 8.22
CA ASN A 7 16.46 -0.39 7.27
C ASN A 7 15.34 -1.09 6.49
N ASN A 8 14.11 -0.67 6.78
CA ASN A 8 12.87 -1.20 6.24
C ASN A 8 12.81 -0.80 4.77
N ASP A 9 13.60 -1.50 3.96
CA ASP A 9 13.58 -1.49 2.51
C ASP A 9 12.29 -2.20 2.09
N GLN A 10 11.15 -1.57 2.37
CA GLN A 10 9.93 -1.83 1.61
C GLN A 10 10.16 -1.14 0.26
N PRO A 11 10.60 -1.85 -0.80
CA PRO A 11 10.63 -1.24 -2.11
C PRO A 11 9.24 -0.69 -2.37
N VAL A 12 9.18 0.52 -2.94
CA VAL A 12 7.92 1.10 -3.40
C VAL A 12 7.16 -0.01 -4.11
N GLN A 13 6.06 -0.47 -3.50
CA GLN A 13 5.34 -1.69 -3.90
C GLN A 13 4.70 -1.49 -5.26
N LEU A 14 5.51 -1.52 -6.30
CA LEU A 14 5.12 -1.82 -7.66
C LEU A 14 5.09 -3.34 -7.74
N LYS A 15 3.90 -3.91 -7.91
CA LYS A 15 3.73 -5.35 -8.00
C LYS A 15 4.25 -5.81 -9.36
N GLU A 16 5.51 -6.25 -9.43
CA GLU A 16 6.02 -6.99 -10.61
C GLU A 16 4.98 -8.03 -11.07
N ILE A 17 4.89 -8.30 -12.38
CA ILE A 17 4.12 -9.44 -12.91
C ILE A 17 4.36 -10.63 -11.99
N PRO A 18 3.32 -11.17 -11.31
CA PRO A 18 3.45 -12.33 -10.44
C PRO A 18 4.29 -13.41 -11.13
N ARG A 19 5.22 -14.05 -10.40
CA ARG A 19 6.05 -15.14 -10.98
C ARG A 19 5.17 -16.21 -11.62
N THR A 20 4.03 -16.45 -11.00
CA THR A 20 2.91 -17.30 -11.42
C THR A 20 2.22 -16.89 -12.74
N LEU A 21 2.55 -15.73 -13.33
CA LEU A 21 2.09 -15.27 -14.65
C LEU A 21 3.20 -15.28 -15.73
N ARG A 22 4.45 -15.65 -15.39
CA ARG A 22 5.56 -15.73 -16.34
C ARG A 22 5.50 -17.06 -17.15
N PRO A 23 5.98 -17.10 -18.41
CA PRO A 23 6.07 -18.34 -19.19
C PRO A 23 6.98 -19.40 -18.54
N ARG A 24 6.68 -20.68 -18.82
CA ARG A 24 6.91 -21.88 -17.99
C ARG A 24 8.37 -22.28 -17.71
N SER A 25 8.59 -22.80 -16.49
CA SER A 25 9.42 -23.98 -16.22
C SER A 25 8.55 -25.14 -15.68
N PRO A 26 8.96 -26.42 -15.80
CA PRO A 26 8.11 -27.58 -15.51
C PRO A 26 7.72 -27.67 -14.03
N ILE A 27 6.54 -28.22 -13.80
CA ILE A 27 5.80 -28.28 -12.53
C ILE A 27 6.61 -28.98 -11.43
N SER A 28 6.84 -28.30 -10.29
CA SER A 28 7.19 -28.90 -9.00
C SER A 28 6.35 -28.25 -7.88
N GLN A 29 6.33 -28.84 -6.67
CA GLN A 29 5.69 -28.33 -5.44
C GLN A 29 5.77 -26.79 -5.30
N ASN A 30 6.86 -26.20 -5.78
CA ASN A 30 7.14 -24.76 -5.86
C ASN A 30 5.97 -23.89 -6.35
N ARG A 31 5.09 -24.34 -7.25
CA ARG A 31 3.99 -23.47 -7.75
C ARG A 31 2.89 -23.22 -6.72
N LEU A 32 2.51 -24.26 -5.96
CA LEU A 32 1.49 -24.09 -4.91
C LEU A 32 2.02 -23.18 -3.82
N ASP A 33 3.30 -23.34 -3.47
CA ASP A 33 4.00 -22.48 -2.53
C ASP A 33 4.09 -21.04 -3.06
N GLU A 34 4.39 -20.83 -4.34
CA GLU A 34 4.40 -19.50 -4.96
C GLU A 34 3.03 -18.81 -4.94
N ILE A 35 1.94 -19.55 -5.20
CA ILE A 35 0.58 -18.99 -5.13
C ILE A 35 0.21 -18.65 -3.68
N SER A 36 0.59 -19.51 -2.74
CA SER A 36 0.39 -19.29 -1.31
C SER A 36 1.15 -18.05 -0.84
N ASP A 37 2.42 -17.92 -1.23
CA ASP A 37 3.27 -16.77 -0.95
C ASP A 37 2.72 -15.49 -1.59
N GLU A 38 2.26 -15.55 -2.85
CA GLU A 38 1.61 -14.43 -3.52
C GLU A 38 0.37 -13.98 -2.73
N LEU A 39 -0.48 -14.92 -2.30
CA LEU A 39 -1.68 -14.61 -1.51
C LEU A 39 -1.32 -14.02 -0.15
N ARG A 40 -0.29 -14.55 0.52
CA ARG A 40 0.19 -14.02 1.81
C ARG A 40 0.69 -12.59 1.66
N GLN A 41 1.48 -12.31 0.62
CA GLN A 41 1.95 -10.96 0.32
C GLN A 41 0.79 -10.03 -0.05
N ALA A 42 -0.18 -10.53 -0.81
CA ALA A 42 -1.36 -9.78 -1.23
C ALA A 42 -2.22 -9.39 -0.03
N ARG A 43 -2.46 -10.29 0.93
CA ARG A 43 -3.22 -10.01 2.16
C ARG A 43 -2.61 -8.86 2.98
N ASN A 44 -1.28 -8.74 2.98
CA ASN A 44 -0.56 -7.67 3.70
C ASN A 44 -0.22 -6.46 2.81
N SER A 45 -0.84 -6.36 1.63
CA SER A 45 -0.59 -5.30 0.66
C SER A 45 -1.62 -4.16 0.75
N TRP A 46 -1.28 -3.04 0.11
CA TRP A 46 -2.24 -1.95 -0.12
C TRP A 46 -3.49 -2.42 -0.89
N TYR A 47 -3.38 -3.46 -1.71
CA TYR A 47 -4.49 -3.96 -2.53
C TYR A 47 -5.54 -4.69 -1.70
N ALA A 48 -5.13 -5.40 -0.63
CA ALA A 48 -6.08 -5.97 0.32
C ALA A 48 -6.84 -4.88 1.09
N LEU A 49 -6.17 -3.79 1.44
CA LEU A 49 -6.83 -2.64 2.06
C LEU A 49 -7.81 -1.97 1.10
N TRP A 50 -7.48 -1.87 -0.19
CA TRP A 50 -8.41 -1.34 -1.20
C TRP A 50 -9.65 -2.23 -1.35
N TYR A 51 -9.45 -3.55 -1.49
CA TYR A 51 -10.55 -4.52 -1.51
C TYR A 51 -11.43 -4.38 -0.26
N ARG A 52 -10.83 -4.27 0.92
CA ARG A 52 -11.56 -4.10 2.19
C ARG A 52 -12.36 -2.79 2.22
N CYS A 53 -11.82 -1.70 1.68
CA CYS A 53 -12.54 -0.43 1.57
C CYS A 53 -13.80 -0.59 0.70
N LEU A 54 -13.69 -1.23 -0.47
CA LEU A 54 -14.85 -1.45 -1.34
C LEU A 54 -15.90 -2.34 -0.67
N LYS A 55 -15.46 -3.37 0.07
CA LYS A 55 -16.37 -4.24 0.83
C LYS A 55 -17.12 -3.49 1.94
N LEU A 56 -16.50 -2.48 2.54
CA LEU A 56 -17.08 -1.65 3.60
C LEU A 56 -17.93 -0.47 3.09
N SER A 57 -17.91 -0.15 1.78
CA SER A 57 -18.75 0.92 1.22
C SER A 57 -20.17 0.43 0.99
N GLU A 58 -21.13 1.14 1.57
CA GLU A 58 -22.56 0.89 1.36
C GLU A 58 -22.95 1.15 -0.10
N GLU A 59 -22.38 2.18 -0.74
CA GLU A 59 -22.63 2.50 -2.14
C GLU A 59 -22.11 1.41 -3.07
N TYR A 60 -20.94 0.83 -2.76
CA TYR A 60 -20.40 -0.27 -3.55
C TYR A 60 -21.17 -1.57 -3.30
N GLN A 61 -21.61 -1.84 -2.08
CA GLN A 61 -22.51 -2.95 -1.77
C GLN A 61 -23.81 -2.84 -2.59
N HIS A 62 -24.43 -1.66 -2.63
CA HIS A 62 -25.61 -1.41 -3.45
C HIS A 62 -25.34 -1.60 -4.95
N CYS A 63 -24.17 -1.15 -5.43
CA CYS A 63 -23.75 -1.39 -6.81
C CYS A 63 -23.59 -2.89 -7.12
N CYS A 64 -23.04 -3.68 -6.20
CA CYS A 64 -22.91 -5.14 -6.34
C CYS A 64 -24.30 -5.81 -6.42
N SER A 65 -25.21 -5.47 -5.51
CA SER A 65 -26.59 -5.98 -5.51
C SER A 65 -27.34 -5.65 -6.80
N ASN A 66 -27.01 -4.53 -7.45
CA ASN A 66 -27.59 -4.11 -8.73
C ASN A 66 -26.80 -4.61 -9.96
N SER A 67 -25.99 -5.67 -9.80
CA SER A 67 -25.16 -6.25 -10.87
C SER A 67 -24.26 -5.23 -11.57
N GLY A 68 -23.68 -4.31 -10.79
CA GLY A 68 -22.75 -3.30 -11.29
C GLY A 68 -23.39 -2.09 -11.97
N LYS A 69 -24.72 -1.92 -11.89
CA LYS A 69 -25.39 -0.73 -12.41
C LYS A 69 -25.21 0.46 -11.46
N GLY A 70 -25.26 1.67 -12.02
CA GLY A 70 -25.15 2.93 -11.28
C GLY A 70 -23.79 3.62 -11.38
N ARG A 71 -23.56 4.60 -10.50
CA ARG A 71 -22.40 5.51 -10.52
C ARG A 71 -21.05 4.77 -10.47
N LEU A 72 -21.00 3.68 -9.70
CA LEU A 72 -19.79 2.89 -9.47
C LEU A 72 -19.56 1.78 -10.51
N LYS A 73 -20.31 1.75 -11.61
CA LYS A 73 -20.16 0.76 -12.69
C LYS A 73 -18.72 0.59 -13.17
N HIS A 74 -17.98 1.68 -13.26
CA HIS A 74 -16.60 1.68 -13.73
C HIS A 74 -15.64 0.97 -12.74
N VAL A 75 -15.85 1.13 -11.44
CA VAL A 75 -15.10 0.38 -10.41
C VAL A 75 -15.56 -1.07 -10.37
N TYR A 76 -16.87 -1.32 -10.47
CA TYR A 76 -17.40 -2.67 -10.55
C TYR A 76 -16.85 -3.45 -11.75
N GLY A 77 -16.72 -2.82 -12.92
CA GLY A 77 -16.13 -3.47 -14.10
C GLY A 77 -14.68 -3.90 -13.92
N ASP A 78 -13.94 -3.28 -12.99
CA ASP A 78 -12.56 -3.64 -12.68
C ASP A 78 -12.44 -4.59 -11.49
N PHE A 79 -13.22 -4.38 -10.43
CA PHE A 79 -13.11 -5.10 -9.17
C PHE A 79 -14.10 -6.26 -9.04
N GLY A 80 -15.22 -6.23 -9.78
CA GLY A 80 -16.31 -7.20 -9.68
C GLY A 80 -17.02 -7.16 -8.32
N ASP A 81 -17.75 -8.23 -8.02
CA ASP A 81 -18.48 -8.37 -6.76
C ASP A 81 -17.55 -8.75 -5.60
N VAL A 82 -17.03 -7.75 -4.89
CA VAL A 82 -16.15 -7.95 -3.73
C VAL A 82 -16.91 -8.32 -2.46
N VAL A 83 -18.25 -8.19 -2.46
CA VAL A 83 -19.09 -8.46 -1.29
C VAL A 83 -19.23 -9.97 -1.13
N ASP A 84 -19.60 -10.64 -2.22
CA ASP A 84 -19.83 -12.09 -2.26
C ASP A 84 -18.54 -12.90 -2.42
N MET A 85 -17.50 -12.33 -3.03
CA MET A 85 -16.21 -13.02 -3.18
C MET A 85 -15.32 -12.82 -1.95
N ARG A 86 -14.78 -13.92 -1.40
CA ARG A 86 -13.69 -13.85 -0.41
C ARG A 86 -12.41 -13.31 -1.06
N PHE A 87 -11.54 -12.69 -0.26
CA PHE A 87 -10.33 -12.02 -0.76
C PHE A 87 -9.45 -12.94 -1.62
N GLU A 88 -9.28 -14.20 -1.24
CA GLU A 88 -8.41 -15.16 -1.93
C GLU A 88 -8.96 -15.51 -3.31
N GLN A 89 -10.27 -15.70 -3.39
CA GLN A 89 -10.98 -15.96 -4.64
C GLN A 89 -10.90 -14.73 -5.54
N TRP A 90 -11.24 -13.57 -4.99
CA TRP A 90 -11.17 -12.30 -5.71
C TRP A 90 -9.74 -12.01 -6.22
N TRP A 91 -8.71 -12.26 -5.41
CA TRP A 91 -7.32 -12.04 -5.79
C TRP A 91 -6.91 -12.94 -6.96
N ARG A 92 -7.27 -14.23 -6.90
CA ARG A 92 -6.92 -15.21 -7.93
C ARG A 92 -7.53 -14.87 -9.29
N ILE A 93 -8.75 -14.35 -9.31
CA ILE A 93 -9.51 -14.10 -10.54
C ILE A 93 -9.27 -12.68 -11.06
N ILE A 94 -9.28 -11.68 -10.18
CA ILE A 94 -9.32 -10.26 -10.54
C ILE A 94 -8.07 -9.53 -10.04
N GLY A 95 -7.88 -9.52 -8.71
CA GLY A 95 -6.91 -8.63 -8.06
C GLY A 95 -5.48 -8.80 -8.58
N ARG A 96 -5.05 -10.04 -8.84
CA ARG A 96 -3.68 -10.30 -9.31
C ARG A 96 -3.37 -9.69 -10.67
N TYR A 97 -4.36 -9.56 -11.56
CA TYR A 97 -4.24 -8.97 -12.88
C TYR A 97 -4.49 -7.46 -12.85
N LEU A 98 -5.41 -7.01 -11.98
CA LEU A 98 -5.75 -5.61 -11.82
C LEU A 98 -4.54 -4.77 -11.39
N PHE A 99 -3.72 -5.33 -10.50
CA PHE A 99 -2.54 -4.65 -9.95
C PHE A 99 -1.21 -5.14 -10.51
N ALA A 100 -1.21 -6.09 -11.45
CA ALA A 100 0.04 -6.52 -12.08
C ALA A 100 0.62 -5.38 -12.92
N GLU A 101 1.89 -5.05 -12.68
CA GLU A 101 2.69 -4.26 -13.60
C GLU A 101 2.77 -4.99 -14.94
N ARG A 102 2.57 -4.29 -16.06
CA ARG A 102 2.67 -4.86 -17.41
C ARG A 102 4.09 -4.76 -17.96
N LYS A 103 4.91 -3.86 -17.41
CA LYS A 103 6.34 -3.76 -17.70
C LYS A 103 7.15 -4.41 -16.59
N LEU A 104 8.26 -5.05 -16.96
CA LEU A 104 9.23 -5.54 -16.00
C LEU A 104 9.87 -4.36 -15.27
N ILE A 105 9.93 -4.44 -13.94
CA ILE A 105 10.66 -3.46 -13.15
C ILE A 105 12.16 -3.72 -13.38
N PRO A 106 12.93 -2.75 -13.88
CA PRO A 106 14.35 -2.93 -14.09
C PRO A 106 15.04 -3.18 -12.75
N LYS A 107 15.85 -4.23 -12.68
CA LYS A 107 16.65 -4.57 -11.49
C LYS A 107 18.10 -4.22 -11.74
N VAL A 108 18.82 -3.86 -10.67
CA VAL A 108 20.28 -3.74 -10.70
C VAL A 108 20.86 -5.08 -11.14
N GLN A 109 21.63 -5.07 -12.23
CA GLN A 109 22.29 -6.25 -12.77
C GLN A 109 23.77 -6.22 -12.40
N VAL A 110 24.35 -7.41 -12.20
CA VAL A 110 25.80 -7.59 -12.06
C VAL A 110 26.27 -8.38 -13.27
N HIS A 111 27.06 -7.74 -14.11
CA HIS A 111 27.72 -8.36 -15.26
C HIS A 111 29.07 -8.92 -14.79
N ARG A 112 29.31 -10.22 -14.98
CA ARG A 112 30.50 -10.92 -14.44
C ARG A 112 31.56 -11.16 -15.49
N HIS A 113 31.16 -11.20 -16.76
CA HIS A 113 32.05 -11.41 -17.88
C HIS A 113 31.99 -10.23 -18.84
N ARG A 114 33.10 -9.97 -19.55
CA ARG A 114 33.20 -8.84 -20.48
C ARG A 114 32.12 -8.90 -21.58
N ARG A 115 31.80 -10.09 -22.07
CA ARG A 115 30.73 -10.32 -23.07
C ARG A 115 29.35 -9.87 -22.60
N ASP A 116 29.09 -9.88 -21.29
CA ASP A 116 27.79 -9.47 -20.74
C ASP A 116 27.58 -7.95 -20.89
N LEU A 117 28.64 -7.20 -21.19
CA LEU A 117 28.58 -5.75 -21.44
C LEU A 117 28.13 -5.44 -22.87
N ASP A 118 28.32 -6.37 -23.81
CA ASP A 118 27.91 -6.20 -25.21
C ASP A 118 26.37 -6.16 -25.35
N ASP A 119 25.66 -6.80 -24.42
CA ASP A 119 24.20 -6.76 -24.32
C ASP A 119 23.65 -5.37 -23.88
N ILE A 120 24.52 -4.47 -23.40
CA ILE A 120 24.15 -3.11 -22.99
C ILE A 120 24.16 -2.19 -24.21
N THR A 121 23.14 -2.30 -25.05
CA THR A 121 23.03 -1.54 -26.30
C THR A 121 22.48 -0.11 -26.12
N ASN A 122 21.88 0.21 -24.97
CA ASN A 122 21.27 1.50 -24.72
C ASN A 122 21.56 2.02 -23.29
N PHE A 123 22.13 3.22 -23.23
CA PHE A 123 22.52 3.92 -21.99
C PHE A 123 21.56 5.04 -21.56
N ARG A 124 20.47 5.31 -22.30
CA ARG A 124 19.54 6.42 -22.00
C ARG A 124 19.08 6.42 -20.53
N ASP A 125 18.75 5.25 -20.00
CA ASP A 125 18.25 5.07 -18.63
C ASP A 125 19.17 4.21 -17.75
N LYS A 126 20.45 4.05 -18.12
CA LYS A 126 21.41 3.18 -17.43
C LYS A 126 22.75 3.88 -17.23
N ILE A 127 23.41 3.58 -16.11
CA ILE A 127 24.82 3.89 -15.91
C ILE A 127 25.57 2.59 -15.63
N VAL A 128 26.78 2.48 -16.16
CA VAL A 128 27.69 1.37 -15.86
C VAL A 128 28.78 1.93 -14.96
N ILE A 129 28.96 1.33 -13.78
CA ILE A 129 29.97 1.73 -12.80
C ILE A 129 31.00 0.61 -12.69
N GLU A 130 32.25 0.92 -12.97
CA GLU A 130 33.37 0.04 -12.65
C GLU A 130 33.69 0.16 -11.16
N VAL A 131 33.73 -0.98 -10.46
CA VAL A 131 33.93 -1.02 -9.01
C VAL A 131 35.24 -1.75 -8.68
N PRO A 132 36.27 -1.03 -8.21
CA PRO A 132 37.53 -1.66 -7.81
C PRO A 132 37.35 -2.48 -6.52
N LEU A 133 37.71 -3.76 -6.56
CA LEU A 133 37.59 -4.68 -5.41
C LEU A 133 38.78 -4.65 -4.45
N ASN A 134 39.82 -3.89 -4.77
CA ASN A 134 40.99 -3.65 -3.91
C ASN A 134 40.82 -2.45 -2.97
N VAL A 135 39.64 -1.81 -2.94
CA VAL A 135 39.31 -0.68 -2.08
C VAL A 135 38.32 -1.12 -1.00
N ARG A 136 38.37 -0.48 0.19
CA ARG A 136 37.40 -0.75 1.27
C ARG A 136 35.96 -0.54 0.78
N LYS A 137 35.06 -1.49 1.09
CA LYS A 137 33.63 -1.47 0.72
C LYS A 137 32.94 -0.15 1.06
N SER A 138 33.21 0.43 2.22
CA SER A 138 32.61 1.71 2.64
C SER A 138 32.98 2.87 1.72
N THR A 139 34.24 2.92 1.26
CA THR A 139 34.72 3.93 0.31
C THR A 139 34.04 3.77 -1.05
N VAL A 140 33.93 2.53 -1.53
CA VAL A 140 33.22 2.20 -2.78
C VAL A 140 31.76 2.65 -2.73
N VAL A 141 31.02 2.29 -1.66
CA VAL A 141 29.62 2.69 -1.50
C VAL A 141 29.47 4.21 -1.50
N ARG A 142 30.37 4.94 -0.82
CA ARG A 142 30.37 6.41 -0.83
C ARG A 142 30.58 6.98 -2.23
N GLN A 143 31.51 6.41 -3.00
CA GLN A 143 31.77 6.82 -4.39
C GLN A 143 30.58 6.53 -5.30
N ILE A 144 29.99 5.33 -5.22
CA ILE A 144 28.79 4.95 -5.96
C ILE A 144 27.63 5.90 -5.65
N ASN A 145 27.38 6.21 -4.37
CA ASN A 145 26.31 7.12 -3.97
C ASN A 145 26.51 8.54 -4.53
N LYS A 146 27.76 9.00 -4.64
CA LYS A 146 28.08 10.30 -5.27
C LYS A 146 27.74 10.28 -6.76
N LEU A 147 28.18 9.26 -7.49
CA LEU A 147 27.89 9.09 -8.92
C LEU A 147 26.37 8.97 -9.17
N LEU A 148 25.66 8.22 -8.33
CA LEU A 148 24.20 8.13 -8.39
C LEU A 148 23.55 9.49 -8.13
N LYS A 149 24.00 10.26 -7.14
CA LYS A 149 23.44 11.59 -6.87
C LYS A 149 23.53 12.52 -8.07
N GLU A 150 24.66 12.49 -8.78
CA GLU A 150 24.86 13.27 -10.02
C GLU A 150 23.97 12.77 -11.15
N ALA A 151 23.91 11.45 -11.37
CA ALA A 151 23.08 10.84 -12.41
C ALA A 151 21.57 11.06 -12.21
N TYR A 152 21.12 11.23 -10.96
CA TYR A 152 19.72 11.48 -10.60
C TYR A 152 19.38 12.97 -10.43
N ALA A 153 20.33 13.90 -10.61
CA ALA A 153 20.13 15.33 -10.34
C ALA A 153 18.91 15.91 -11.07
N ASP A 154 18.71 15.54 -12.34
CA ASP A 154 17.58 15.99 -13.17
C ASP A 154 16.47 14.93 -13.31
N ARG A 155 16.54 13.83 -12.53
CA ARG A 155 15.63 12.68 -12.65
C ARG A 155 14.79 12.50 -11.39
N ALA A 156 13.57 13.02 -11.41
CA ALA A 156 12.57 12.68 -10.41
C ALA A 156 11.97 11.30 -10.70
N VAL A 157 12.55 10.23 -10.15
CA VAL A 157 11.97 8.88 -10.23
C VAL A 157 10.99 8.67 -9.08
N ILE A 158 9.69 8.75 -9.38
CA ILE A 158 8.62 8.39 -8.45
C ILE A 158 8.06 7.04 -8.90
N PRO A 159 8.40 5.91 -8.25
CA PRO A 159 8.06 4.60 -8.80
C PRO A 159 6.55 4.42 -9.01
N ARG A 160 5.70 4.98 -8.13
CA ARG A 160 4.23 4.95 -8.29
C ARG A 160 3.72 5.58 -9.59
N GLU A 161 4.40 6.57 -10.16
CA GLU A 161 4.00 7.21 -11.42
C GLU A 161 4.32 6.33 -12.63
N GLN A 162 5.39 5.56 -12.53
CA GLN A 162 5.83 4.62 -13.56
C GLN A 162 5.05 3.30 -13.56
N SER A 163 4.12 3.14 -12.61
CA SER A 163 3.21 2.00 -12.56
C SER A 163 2.40 1.90 -13.85
N THR A 164 2.36 0.69 -14.39
CA THR A 164 1.65 0.22 -15.59
C THR A 164 0.47 -0.68 -15.25
N ALA A 165 0.18 -0.84 -13.95
CA ALA A 165 -1.01 -1.54 -13.48
C ALA A 165 -2.30 -0.87 -13.99
N ARG A 166 -3.37 -1.66 -14.16
CA ARG A 166 -4.69 -1.13 -14.58
C ARG A 166 -5.23 -0.13 -13.58
N ARG A 167 -5.07 -0.42 -12.28
CA ARG A 167 -5.36 0.51 -11.18
C ARG A 167 -4.09 0.81 -10.40
N LYS A 168 -3.77 2.10 -10.30
CA LYS A 168 -2.57 2.60 -9.63
C LYS A 168 -2.91 3.10 -8.24
N LEU A 169 -1.95 2.97 -7.32
CA LEU A 169 -2.07 3.57 -5.99
C LEU A 169 -1.79 5.08 -6.06
N ALA A 170 -2.63 5.87 -5.41
CA ALA A 170 -2.44 7.30 -5.26
C ALA A 170 -1.17 7.64 -4.46
N LYS A 171 -0.63 8.84 -4.67
CA LYS A 171 0.43 9.39 -3.81
C LYS A 171 -0.14 9.68 -2.43
N SER A 172 0.50 9.13 -1.40
CA SER A 172 0.02 9.26 -0.04
C SER A 172 1.14 9.06 0.96
N LYS A 173 1.12 9.87 2.03
CA LYS A 173 2.01 9.74 3.20
C LYS A 173 1.42 8.83 4.28
N LEU A 174 0.25 8.24 4.03
CA LEU A 174 -0.41 7.34 4.96
C LEU A 174 0.39 6.05 5.14
N ARG A 175 0.44 5.56 6.38
CA ARG A 175 1.03 4.26 6.73
C ARG A 175 -0.05 3.19 6.68
N LYS A 176 0.34 1.95 6.36
CA LYS A 176 -0.60 0.82 6.26
C LYS A 176 -1.27 0.57 7.60
N GLU A 177 -0.49 0.60 8.67
CA GLU A 177 -0.95 0.36 10.04
C GLU A 177 -2.02 1.36 10.45
N THR A 178 -1.87 2.63 10.07
CA THR A 178 -2.87 3.66 10.34
C THR A 178 -4.17 3.38 9.58
N ILE A 179 -4.09 2.98 8.32
CA ILE A 179 -5.27 2.61 7.53
C ILE A 179 -5.95 1.36 8.08
N THR A 180 -5.18 0.34 8.47
CA THR A 180 -5.73 -0.86 9.10
C THR A 180 -6.50 -0.49 10.38
N LYS A 181 -5.91 0.33 11.26
CA LYS A 181 -6.59 0.84 12.46
C LYS A 181 -7.88 1.62 12.13
N MET A 182 -7.86 2.47 11.10
CA MET A 182 -9.05 3.19 10.63
C MET A 182 -10.17 2.24 10.21
N LEU A 183 -9.86 1.22 9.40
CA LEU A 183 -10.83 0.25 8.90
C LEU A 183 -11.34 -0.67 10.01
N ASP A 184 -10.47 -1.12 10.91
CA ASP A 184 -10.84 -1.93 12.08
C ASP A 184 -11.83 -1.17 12.98
N LEU A 185 -11.54 0.10 13.26
CA LEU A 185 -12.41 0.98 14.04
C LEU A 185 -13.76 1.21 13.35
N TYR A 186 -13.76 1.40 12.03
CA TYR A 186 -14.98 1.59 11.24
C TYR A 186 -15.86 0.34 11.26
N GLU A 187 -15.27 -0.84 11.07
CA GLU A 187 -15.98 -2.12 11.13
C GLU A 187 -16.52 -2.41 12.54
N LEU A 188 -15.75 -2.06 13.58
CA LEU A 188 -16.21 -2.13 14.96
C LEU A 188 -17.41 -1.20 15.20
N ARG A 189 -17.41 0.01 14.62
CA ARG A 189 -18.52 0.97 14.72
C ARG A 189 -19.80 0.47 14.04
N ILE A 190 -19.67 -0.30 12.96
CA ILE A 190 -20.81 -0.96 12.28
C ILE A 190 -21.35 -2.09 13.16
N ARG A 191 -20.48 -2.93 13.71
CA ARG A 191 -20.89 -4.07 14.56
C ARG A 191 -21.50 -3.65 15.90
N LYS A 192 -21.06 -2.51 16.44
CA LYS A 192 -21.43 -2.04 17.78
C LYS A 192 -21.88 -0.57 17.76
N PRO A 193 -23.05 -0.27 17.16
CA PRO A 193 -23.50 1.10 17.02
C PRO A 193 -23.92 1.78 18.32
N GLU A 194 -24.18 0.99 19.36
CA GLU A 194 -24.60 1.42 20.70
C GLU A 194 -23.46 2.01 21.54
N LEU A 195 -22.20 1.67 21.21
CA LEU A 195 -21.05 2.12 22.00
C LEU A 195 -20.78 3.60 21.78
N THR A 196 -20.47 4.30 22.87
CA THR A 196 -19.97 5.67 22.80
C THR A 196 -18.57 5.69 22.15
N LEU A 197 -18.17 6.84 21.62
CA LEU A 197 -16.89 6.98 20.91
C LEU A 197 -15.69 6.60 21.79
N TRP A 198 -15.69 6.95 23.08
CA TRP A 198 -14.61 6.56 23.99
C TRP A 198 -14.58 5.04 24.22
N GLN A 199 -15.73 4.40 24.46
CA GLN A 199 -15.81 2.93 24.62
C GLN A 199 -15.33 2.20 23.36
N LEU A 200 -15.63 2.76 22.19
CA LEU A 200 -15.15 2.24 20.91
C LEU A 200 -13.62 2.33 20.81
N GLY A 201 -13.04 3.45 21.24
CA GLY A 201 -11.59 3.68 21.27
C GLY A 201 -10.85 2.72 22.20
N GLU A 202 -11.37 2.51 23.41
CA GLU A 202 -10.83 1.52 24.35
C GLU A 202 -10.87 0.11 23.77
N ARG A 203 -12.03 -0.28 23.22
CA ARG A 203 -12.20 -1.61 22.64
C ARG A 203 -11.34 -1.84 21.39
N ALA A 204 -11.04 -0.78 20.65
CA ALA A 204 -10.14 -0.81 19.50
C ALA A 204 -8.64 -0.75 19.89
N GLY A 205 -8.31 -0.60 21.18
CA GLY A 205 -6.93 -0.45 21.64
C GLY A 205 -6.25 0.81 21.09
N ILE A 206 -7.00 1.89 20.92
CA ILE A 206 -6.43 3.16 20.48
C ILE A 206 -5.74 3.79 21.67
N GLU A 207 -4.41 3.68 21.70
CA GLU A 207 -3.60 4.42 22.65
C GLU A 207 -3.65 5.91 22.30
N LEU A 208 -4.08 6.71 23.28
CA LEU A 208 -3.85 8.15 23.22
C LEU A 208 -2.35 8.36 23.43
N ASP A 209 -1.77 9.29 22.68
CA ASP A 209 -0.42 9.74 22.97
C ASP A 209 -0.46 10.52 24.30
N LEU A 210 -0.27 9.78 25.39
CA LEU A 210 -0.31 10.28 26.78
C LEU A 210 0.82 11.30 27.03
N GLN A 211 1.77 11.44 26.10
CA GLN A 211 2.80 12.49 26.14
C GLN A 211 2.32 13.85 25.63
N ALA A 212 1.09 13.96 25.11
CA ALA A 212 0.41 15.24 24.97
C ALA A 212 -0.05 15.73 26.36
N ARG A 213 0.92 15.95 27.26
CA ARG A 213 0.75 16.67 28.52
C ARG A 213 0.06 17.99 28.20
N SER A 214 -0.81 18.47 29.09
CA SER A 214 -1.11 19.90 29.06
C SER A 214 0.24 20.65 29.12
N THR A 215 0.30 21.87 28.59
CA THR A 215 1.50 22.71 28.66
C THR A 215 2.04 22.86 30.10
N ALA A 216 1.22 22.54 31.11
CA ALA A 216 1.53 22.56 32.54
C ALA A 216 1.94 21.21 33.17
N GLY A 217 2.00 20.09 32.42
CA GLY A 217 2.48 18.81 32.96
C GLY A 217 1.52 18.07 33.90
N GLU A 218 0.26 18.50 34.00
CA GLU A 218 -0.75 17.89 34.86
C GLU A 218 -1.27 16.55 34.31
N LEU A 219 -1.49 15.59 35.21
CA LEU A 219 -2.19 14.34 34.89
C LEU A 219 -3.65 14.66 34.51
N MET A 220 -4.11 14.08 33.41
CA MET A 220 -5.48 14.27 32.94
C MET A 220 -6.48 13.55 33.84
N THR A 221 -7.65 14.16 34.04
CA THR A 221 -8.75 13.45 34.71
C THR A 221 -9.35 12.40 33.78
N LEU A 222 -9.97 11.35 34.34
CA LEU A 222 -10.66 10.32 33.55
C LEU A 222 -11.68 10.91 32.56
N GLN A 223 -12.36 12.00 32.93
CA GLN A 223 -13.31 12.67 32.05
C GLN A 223 -12.61 13.32 30.85
N GLN A 224 -11.45 13.96 31.06
CA GLN A 224 -10.65 14.56 29.99
C GLN A 224 -10.08 13.49 29.04
N GLU A 225 -9.65 12.34 29.58
CA GLU A 225 -9.20 11.19 28.77
C GLU A 225 -10.33 10.66 27.88
N LYS A 226 -11.53 10.48 28.43
CA LYS A 226 -12.73 10.07 27.66
C LYS A 226 -13.04 11.03 26.52
N VAL A 227 -12.99 12.34 26.78
CA VAL A 227 -13.24 13.36 25.75
C VAL A 227 -12.17 13.30 24.66
N ARG A 228 -10.88 13.24 25.02
CA ARG A 228 -9.77 13.14 24.05
C ARG A 228 -9.85 11.85 23.22
N MET A 229 -10.23 10.74 23.83
CA MET A 229 -10.49 9.48 23.12
C MET A 229 -11.62 9.67 22.11
N GLY A 230 -12.74 10.24 22.54
CA GLY A 230 -13.88 10.51 21.68
C GLY A 230 -13.52 11.35 20.46
N ILE A 231 -12.72 12.42 20.64
CA ILE A 231 -12.23 13.27 19.56
C ILE A 231 -11.34 12.47 18.59
N SER A 232 -10.40 11.67 19.14
CA SER A 232 -9.48 10.86 18.33
C SER A 232 -10.22 9.81 17.50
N VAL A 233 -11.18 9.11 18.12
CA VAL A 233 -12.04 8.11 17.47
C VAL A 233 -12.91 8.76 16.40
N SER A 234 -13.54 9.90 16.69
CA SER A 234 -14.33 10.66 15.71
C SER A 234 -13.50 11.02 14.48
N ARG A 235 -12.27 11.49 14.69
CA ARG A 235 -11.32 11.81 13.61
C ARG A 235 -10.96 10.57 12.79
N TYR A 236 -10.64 9.45 13.43
CA TYR A 236 -10.33 8.20 12.72
C TYR A 236 -11.53 7.68 11.92
N LEU A 237 -12.74 7.72 12.47
CA LEU A 237 -13.96 7.33 11.77
C LEU A 237 -14.24 8.25 10.57
N LYS A 238 -14.04 9.56 10.70
CA LYS A 238 -14.15 10.51 9.57
C LYS A 238 -13.13 10.19 8.48
N GLN A 239 -11.87 9.93 8.85
CA GLN A 239 -10.83 9.57 7.90
C GLN A 239 -11.09 8.21 7.24
N ALA A 240 -11.63 7.23 7.97
CA ALA A 240 -12.03 5.94 7.44
C ALA A 240 -13.14 6.08 6.39
N ARG A 241 -14.17 6.90 6.65
CA ARG A 241 -15.23 7.20 5.67
C ARG A 241 -14.67 7.82 4.40
N ASN A 242 -13.82 8.84 4.54
CA ASN A 242 -13.17 9.46 3.39
C ASN A 242 -12.31 8.45 2.61
N LEU A 243 -11.60 7.55 3.31
CA LEU A 243 -10.79 6.52 2.69
C LEU A 243 -11.63 5.53 1.88
N ILE A 244 -12.74 5.07 2.45
CA ILE A 244 -13.69 4.16 1.81
C ILE A 244 -14.28 4.81 0.57
N TRP A 245 -14.74 6.06 0.68
CA TRP A 245 -15.25 6.83 -0.45
C TRP A 245 -14.20 7.03 -1.56
N ASN A 246 -13.01 7.50 -1.21
CA ASN A 246 -11.98 7.71 -2.23
C ASN A 246 -11.57 6.39 -2.91
N ALA A 247 -11.67 5.25 -2.22
CA ALA A 247 -11.46 3.94 -2.82
C ALA A 247 -12.52 3.58 -3.87
N THR A 248 -13.78 3.96 -3.66
CA THR A 248 -14.85 3.79 -4.66
C THR A 248 -14.74 4.77 -5.82
N GLU A 249 -14.09 5.92 -5.63
CA GLU A 249 -13.73 6.83 -6.73
C GLU A 249 -12.45 6.42 -7.48
N GLY A 250 -11.85 5.28 -7.12
CA GLY A 250 -10.63 4.82 -7.76
C GLY A 250 -9.34 5.50 -7.27
N THR A 251 -9.42 6.37 -6.26
CA THR A 251 -8.30 7.15 -5.72
C THR A 251 -7.88 6.61 -4.35
N PHE A 252 -7.10 5.53 -4.33
CA PHE A 252 -6.66 4.90 -3.10
C PHE A 252 -5.13 4.80 -3.01
N PRO A 253 -4.48 5.06 -1.84
CA PRO A 253 -5.08 5.48 -0.56
C PRO A 253 -5.16 7.01 -0.42
N SER A 254 -6.35 7.53 -0.08
CA SER A 254 -6.58 8.97 0.16
C SER A 254 -7.61 9.19 1.26
N ILE A 255 -7.32 10.11 2.20
CA ILE A 255 -8.27 10.54 3.25
C ILE A 255 -8.81 11.95 3.01
N LYS A 256 -8.57 12.50 1.81
CA LYS A 256 -9.10 13.82 1.44
C LYS A 256 -10.62 13.81 1.59
N PRO A 257 -11.22 14.87 2.15
CA PRO A 257 -12.66 14.97 2.25
C PRO A 257 -13.29 14.89 0.87
N LEU A 258 -14.55 14.46 0.82
CA LEU A 258 -15.40 14.67 -0.33
C LEU A 258 -15.37 16.18 -0.63
N SER A 259 -14.79 16.57 -1.75
CA SER A 259 -15.05 17.91 -2.28
C SER A 259 -16.46 17.88 -2.83
N ASP A 260 -17.37 18.68 -2.27
CA ASP A 260 -18.74 18.88 -2.77
C ASP A 260 -18.78 19.59 -4.14
N GLU A 261 -17.69 19.58 -4.90
CA GLU A 261 -17.66 20.03 -6.29
C GLU A 261 -18.18 18.93 -7.21
N VAL A 262 -19.46 18.60 -7.02
CA VAL A 262 -20.32 18.19 -8.13
C VAL A 262 -20.61 19.48 -8.90
N LYS A 263 -19.91 19.66 -10.03
CA LYS A 263 -20.44 20.44 -11.15
C LYS A 263 -20.90 19.47 -12.22
#